data_AF-A0A0K0FSE9-F1
#
_entry.id   AF-A0A0K0FSE9-F1
#
_cell.length_a   1.000
_cell.length_b   1.000
_cell.length_c   1.000
_cell.angle_alpha   90.00
_cell.angle_beta   90.00
_cell.angle_gamma   90.00
#
_symmetry.space_group_name_H-M   'P 1'
#
loop_
_entity.id
_entity.type
_entity.pdbx_description
1 polymer ?
#
loop_
_entity_poly.entity_id
_entity_poly.type
_entity_poly.pdbx_seq_one_letter_code
_entity_poly.pdbx_strand_id
1 'polypeptide(L)'
;MIHSRCDISKTKVPYWNEEKNICTKKFPEQYHKVAFITSKGKVNIKRSSDFLFNIINRLNNKMNNDFCVRYNPYLRLKYNSHINVKIRESVLSSKYLLKYTHKSNGDTITSDIFENIESKDEIIFENIESKDEIKLHIDCSYVGPSEAI
;
A
#
# COMPACT_ATOMS: atom_id res chain seq x y z
N MET A 1 6.67 -3.72 10.44
CA MET A 1 7.54 -2.57 10.80
C MET A 1 6.85 -1.77 11.89
N ILE A 2 7.61 -1.10 12.75
CA ILE A 2 7.06 -0.31 13.87
C ILE A 2 7.39 1.16 13.60
N HIS A 3 6.37 2.01 13.56
CA HIS A 3 6.53 3.46 13.58
C HIS A 3 6.99 3.87 14.98
N SER A 4 7.99 4.74 15.11
CA SER A 4 8.33 5.23 16.45
C SER A 4 7.15 6.03 17.01
N ARG A 5 7.02 6.02 18.33
CA ARG A 5 6.00 6.80 19.04
C ARG A 5 6.22 8.28 18.89
N CYS A 6 5.69 8.83 17.80
CA CYS A 6 5.77 10.23 17.42
C CYS A 6 4.98 11.15 18.37
N ASP A 7 3.96 10.60 19.03
CA ASP A 7 3.20 11.25 20.10
C ASP A 7 4.10 11.65 21.27
N ILE A 8 5.07 10.81 21.62
CA ILE A 8 6.01 11.03 22.73
C ILE A 8 7.33 11.61 22.23
N SER A 9 7.83 11.10 21.10
CA SER A 9 9.16 11.34 20.58
C SER A 9 9.24 12.48 19.57
N LYS A 10 8.22 13.36 19.52
CA LYS A 10 8.02 14.49 18.59
C LYS A 10 9.29 14.97 17.86
N THR A 11 10.12 15.79 18.50
CA THR A 11 11.33 16.39 17.89
C THR A 11 12.45 15.39 17.60
N LYS A 12 12.38 14.17 18.15
CA LYS A 12 13.32 13.08 17.89
C LYS A 12 13.00 12.31 16.60
N VAL A 13 11.87 12.61 15.95
CA VAL A 13 11.44 11.91 14.73
C VAL A 13 11.24 12.88 13.55
N PRO A 14 11.70 12.54 12.34
CA PRO A 14 11.70 13.47 11.19
C PRO A 14 10.32 13.69 10.57
N TYR A 15 9.30 12.96 11.02
CA TYR A 15 7.96 12.96 10.45
C TYR A 15 6.92 13.65 11.35
N TRP A 16 7.35 14.26 12.45
CA TRP A 16 6.49 15.12 13.25
C TRP A 16 6.36 16.50 12.61
N ASN A 17 5.15 17.02 12.47
CA ASN A 17 4.91 18.40 12.07
C ASN A 17 4.61 19.22 13.34
N GLU A 18 5.51 20.16 13.66
CA GLU A 18 5.41 20.97 14.87
C GLU A 18 4.26 21.97 14.81
N GLU A 19 4.07 22.66 13.67
CA GLU A 19 3.02 23.67 13.47
C GLU A 19 1.62 23.09 13.70
N LYS A 20 1.37 21.89 13.17
CA LYS A 20 0.08 21.21 13.24
C LYS A 20 0.00 20.25 14.43
N ASN A 21 1.10 20.05 15.17
CA ASN A 21 1.22 19.13 16.30
C ASN A 21 0.71 17.71 15.96
N ILE A 22 1.01 17.23 14.74
CA ILE A 22 0.57 15.93 14.21
C ILE A 22 1.70 15.20 13.48
N CYS A 23 1.61 13.87 13.47
CA CYS A 23 2.45 13.04 12.62
C CYS A 23 2.04 13.17 11.15
N THR A 24 2.97 13.50 10.28
CA THR A 24 2.76 13.57 8.81
C THR A 24 2.32 12.22 8.22
N LYS A 25 2.71 11.11 8.85
CA LYS A 25 2.33 9.74 8.48
C LYS A 25 0.99 9.31 9.10
N LYS A 26 0.32 10.17 9.86
CA LYS A 26 -1.01 9.96 10.47
C LYS A 26 -1.05 8.85 11.52
N PHE A 27 0.02 8.70 12.29
CA PHE A 27 0.05 7.86 13.48
C PHE A 27 -0.30 8.66 14.75
N PRO A 28 -0.86 8.01 15.79
CA PRO A 28 -1.28 6.60 15.87
C PRO A 28 -2.48 6.29 14.95
N GLU A 29 -2.51 5.10 14.34
CA GLU A 29 -3.67 4.63 13.57
C GLU A 29 -4.73 4.08 14.55
N GLN A 30 -5.99 4.51 14.37
CA GLN A 30 -7.10 4.15 15.25
C GLN A 30 -7.40 2.64 15.27
N TYR A 31 -7.85 2.16 16.42
CA TYR A 31 -8.41 0.81 16.57
C TYR A 31 -9.71 0.68 15.79
N HIS A 32 -9.85 -0.44 15.08
CA HIS A 32 -11.11 -0.83 14.44
C HIS A 32 -11.37 -2.31 14.72
N LYS A 33 -12.60 -2.64 15.16
CA LYS A 33 -13.01 -4.02 15.46
C LYS A 33 -13.17 -4.88 14.21
N VAL A 34 -13.46 -4.26 13.07
CA VAL A 34 -13.68 -4.91 11.76
C VAL A 34 -12.95 -4.10 10.68
N ALA A 35 -12.48 -4.77 9.63
CA ALA A 35 -11.90 -4.10 8.47
C ALA A 35 -13.02 -3.57 7.56
N PHE A 36 -12.92 -2.33 7.11
CA PHE A 36 -13.90 -1.72 6.22
C PHE A 36 -13.26 -0.71 5.27
N ILE A 37 -13.93 -0.45 4.16
CA ILE A 37 -13.52 0.53 3.16
C ILE A 37 -14.34 1.81 3.39
N THR A 38 -13.66 2.93 3.57
CA THR A 38 -14.32 4.25 3.66
C THR A 38 -14.86 4.69 2.30
N SER A 39 -15.82 5.61 2.29
CA SER A 39 -16.34 6.23 1.05
C SER A 39 -15.27 6.88 0.16
N LYS A 40 -14.08 7.18 0.71
CA LYS A 40 -12.92 7.70 -0.02
C LYS A 40 -11.95 6.61 -0.52
N GLY A 41 -12.39 5.34 -0.53
CA GLY A 41 -11.59 4.19 -0.94
C GLY A 41 -10.37 3.92 -0.06
N LYS A 42 -10.34 4.42 1.18
CA LYS A 42 -9.31 4.05 2.17
C LYS A 42 -9.74 2.80 2.92
N VAL A 43 -8.89 1.78 2.91
CA VAL A 43 -9.07 0.56 3.72
C VAL A 43 -8.60 0.82 5.16
N ASN A 44 -9.52 0.76 6.10
CA ASN A 44 -9.24 0.68 7.53
C ASN A 44 -9.27 -0.80 7.92
N ILE A 45 -8.17 -1.31 8.47
CA ILE A 45 -8.05 -2.74 8.79
C ILE A 45 -8.36 -2.93 10.27
N LYS A 46 -8.97 -4.08 10.59
CA LYS A 46 -9.15 -4.53 11.96
C LYS A 46 -7.81 -4.51 12.70
N ARG A 47 -7.77 -3.88 13.87
CA ARG A 47 -6.63 -3.89 14.78
C ARG A 47 -7.08 -4.47 16.10
N SER A 48 -6.22 -5.19 16.82
CA SER A 48 -6.53 -5.59 18.19
C SER A 48 -6.11 -4.48 19.16
N SER A 49 -6.94 -4.25 20.19
CA SER A 49 -6.65 -3.34 21.30
C SER A 49 -5.76 -4.00 22.35
N ASP A 50 -5.35 -5.24 22.14
CA ASP A 50 -4.50 -5.96 23.09
C ASP A 50 -3.15 -5.24 23.21
N PHE A 51 -2.93 -4.68 24.40
CA PHE A 51 -1.69 -4.01 24.80
C PHE A 51 -0.55 -4.99 25.12
N LEU A 52 -0.71 -6.28 24.82
CA LEU A 52 0.14 -7.37 25.32
C LEU A 52 1.51 -7.50 24.65
N PHE A 53 1.96 -6.48 23.92
CA PHE A 53 3.29 -6.47 23.33
C PHE A 53 4.23 -5.60 24.17
N ASN A 54 5.11 -6.24 24.95
CA ASN A 54 6.27 -5.60 25.59
C ASN A 54 7.37 -5.25 24.57
N ILE A 55 6.99 -4.66 23.43
CA ILE A 55 7.94 -4.25 22.41
C ILE A 55 8.43 -2.85 22.74
N ILE A 56 9.74 -2.68 22.78
CA ILE A 56 10.40 -1.40 22.99
C ILE A 56 10.97 -0.93 21.66
N ASN A 57 10.70 0.31 21.25
CA ASN A 57 11.34 0.85 20.06
C ASN A 57 12.77 1.32 20.34
N ARG A 58 13.48 1.74 19.28
CA ARG A 58 14.84 2.30 19.37
C ARG A 58 14.98 3.52 20.30
N LEU A 59 13.87 4.16 20.69
CA LEU A 59 13.83 5.32 21.58
C LEU A 59 13.43 4.95 23.02
N ASN A 60 13.49 3.67 23.38
CA ASN A 60 13.13 3.14 24.70
C ASN A 60 11.67 3.36 25.12
N ASN A 61 10.76 3.52 24.15
CA ASN A 61 9.34 3.66 24.44
C ASN A 61 8.62 2.32 24.32
N LYS A 62 7.65 2.07 25.20
CA LYS A 62 6.72 0.93 25.06
C LYS A 62 5.78 1.15 23.87
N MET A 63 5.73 0.16 22.98
CA MET A 63 4.96 0.18 21.75
C MET A 63 3.62 -0.53 21.91
N ASN A 64 2.60 0.05 21.28
CA ASN A 64 1.29 -0.56 21.14
C ASN A 64 1.01 -0.81 19.65
N ASN A 65 -0.02 -1.61 19.35
CA ASN A 65 -0.43 -1.93 17.96
C ASN A 65 -0.78 -0.70 17.12
N ASP A 66 -1.11 0.43 17.75
CA ASP A 66 -1.46 1.68 17.09
C ASP A 66 -0.34 2.22 16.20
N PHE A 67 0.91 1.87 16.52
CA PHE A 67 2.12 2.29 15.82
C PHE A 67 2.67 1.22 14.86
N CYS A 68 2.01 0.07 14.74
CA CYS A 68 2.40 -0.95 13.77
C CYS A 68 2.06 -0.49 12.34
N VAL A 69 3.08 -0.53 11.48
CA VAL A 69 2.93 -0.33 10.04
C VAL A 69 2.51 -1.66 9.43
N ARG A 70 1.36 -1.64 8.75
CA ARG A 70 0.84 -2.79 8.00
C ARG A 70 1.85 -3.22 6.93
N TYR A 71 2.11 -4.51 6.84
CA TYR A 71 2.92 -5.11 5.79
C TYR A 71 2.32 -6.46 5.39
N ASN A 72 2.57 -6.88 4.15
CA ASN A 72 2.23 -8.23 3.71
C ASN A 72 3.42 -9.15 4.04
N PRO A 73 3.27 -10.15 4.94
CA PRO A 73 4.37 -11.03 5.33
C PRO A 73 4.88 -11.87 4.16
N TYR A 74 3.99 -12.35 3.29
CA TYR A 74 4.36 -13.12 2.11
C TYR A 74 5.23 -12.31 1.16
N LEU A 75 4.79 -11.09 0.78
CA LEU A 75 5.54 -10.24 -0.13
C LEU A 75 6.88 -9.80 0.47
N ARG A 76 6.90 -9.51 1.78
CA ARG A 76 8.14 -9.18 2.48
C ARG A 76 9.14 -10.33 2.43
N LEU A 77 8.68 -11.56 2.65
CA LEU A 77 9.55 -12.75 2.61
C LEU A 77 10.02 -13.06 1.19
N LYS A 78 9.12 -13.00 0.20
CA LYS A 78 9.42 -13.32 -1.19
C LYS A 78 10.45 -12.37 -1.82
N TYR A 79 10.34 -11.07 -1.54
CA TYR A 79 11.17 -10.04 -2.18
C TYR A 79 12.22 -9.42 -1.25
N ASN A 80 12.33 -9.89 -0.01
CA ASN A 80 13.17 -9.32 1.05
C ASN A 80 13.09 -7.78 1.16
N SER A 81 11.91 -7.23 0.85
CA SER A 81 11.70 -5.79 0.73
C SER A 81 10.34 -5.40 1.29
N HIS A 82 10.23 -4.15 1.73
CA HIS A 82 8.97 -3.65 2.27
C HIS A 82 8.05 -3.13 1.17
N ILE A 83 7.13 -3.98 0.75
CA ILE A 83 6.17 -3.68 -0.30
C ILE A 83 4.89 -3.09 0.30
N ASN A 84 4.57 -1.86 -0.10
CA ASN A 84 3.32 -1.18 0.25
C ASN A 84 2.22 -1.55 -0.76
N VAL A 85 1.29 -2.42 -0.38
CA VAL A 85 0.11 -2.74 -1.20
C VAL A 85 -0.99 -1.73 -0.92
N LYS A 86 -1.54 -1.12 -1.98
CA LYS A 86 -2.69 -0.21 -1.90
C LYS A 86 -3.76 -0.69 -2.86
N ILE A 87 -4.94 -0.94 -2.33
CA ILE A 87 -6.13 -1.21 -3.13
C ILE A 87 -6.80 0.14 -3.42
N ARG A 88 -7.09 0.42 -4.69
CA ARG A 88 -7.80 1.62 -5.13
C ARG A 88 -8.92 1.18 -6.08
N GLU A 89 -10.16 1.36 -5.64
CA GLU A 89 -11.31 1.34 -6.53
C GLU A 89 -11.45 2.71 -7.20
N SER A 90 -11.87 2.74 -8.47
CA SER A 90 -12.09 3.91 -9.36
C SER A 90 -10.91 4.38 -10.24
N VAL A 91 -11.27 5.20 -11.24
CA VAL A 91 -10.41 6.00 -12.15
C VAL A 91 -9.24 6.70 -11.44
N LEU A 92 -9.31 6.92 -10.12
CA LEU A 92 -8.17 7.43 -9.36
C LEU A 92 -6.97 6.48 -9.33
N SER A 93 -7.15 5.18 -9.63
CA SER A 93 -6.06 4.20 -9.78
C SER A 93 -5.11 4.57 -10.93
N SER A 94 -5.62 5.06 -12.06
CA SER A 94 -4.80 5.51 -13.21
C SER A 94 -3.96 6.73 -12.84
N LYS A 95 -4.52 7.68 -12.08
CA LYS A 95 -3.77 8.81 -11.52
C LYS A 95 -2.64 8.35 -10.61
N TYR A 96 -2.85 7.26 -9.86
CA TYR A 96 -1.81 6.69 -9.03
C TYR A 96 -0.68 6.08 -9.88
N LEU A 97 -1.00 5.30 -10.92
CA LEU A 97 0.01 4.76 -11.85
C LEU A 97 0.83 5.90 -12.50
N LEU A 98 0.16 6.88 -13.10
CA LEU A 98 0.79 8.04 -13.75
C LEU A 98 1.63 8.87 -12.77
N LYS A 99 1.21 8.98 -11.50
CA LYS A 99 2.02 9.67 -10.49
C LYS A 99 3.36 8.96 -10.28
N TYR A 100 3.42 7.64 -10.36
CA TYR A 100 4.66 6.91 -10.13
C TYR A 100 5.51 6.80 -11.41
N THR A 101 4.92 6.78 -12.61
CA THR A 101 5.68 6.84 -13.87
C THR A 101 6.49 8.13 -13.96
N HIS A 102 5.88 9.26 -13.63
CA HIS A 102 6.49 10.58 -13.79
C HIS A 102 7.28 11.06 -12.57
N LYS A 103 7.29 10.32 -11.45
CA LYS A 103 8.00 10.75 -10.23
C LYS A 103 9.46 10.31 -10.19
N SER A 104 9.84 9.35 -11.01
CA SER A 104 11.16 8.73 -11.01
C SER A 104 11.75 8.81 -12.41
N ASN A 105 12.86 9.52 -12.55
CA ASN A 105 13.71 9.45 -13.73
C ASN A 105 14.38 8.06 -13.80
N GLY A 106 13.64 7.02 -14.21
CA GLY A 106 14.19 5.70 -14.50
C GLY A 106 13.59 4.49 -13.77
N ASP A 107 12.52 4.62 -12.97
CA ASP A 107 11.87 3.42 -12.42
C ASP A 107 10.93 2.80 -13.47
N THR A 108 11.07 1.50 -13.71
CA THR A 108 10.16 0.72 -14.55
C THR A 108 8.88 0.38 -13.81
N ILE A 109 7.74 0.57 -14.46
CA ILE A 109 6.42 0.18 -13.94
C ILE A 109 5.92 -0.99 -14.77
N THR A 110 5.72 -2.12 -14.10
CA THR A 110 5.04 -3.29 -14.67
C THR A 110 3.61 -3.31 -14.13
N SER A 111 2.64 -3.41 -15.03
CA SER A 111 1.23 -3.54 -14.69
C SER A 111 0.62 -4.71 -15.43
N ASP A 112 -0.01 -5.62 -14.69
CA ASP A 112 -0.75 -6.75 -15.23
C ASP A 112 -2.25 -6.51 -15.08
N ILE A 113 -3.00 -6.78 -16.14
CA ILE A 113 -4.46 -6.66 -16.17
C ILE A 113 -5.07 -8.06 -15.99
N PHE A 114 -5.78 -8.25 -14.87
CA PHE A 114 -6.54 -9.47 -14.61
C PHE A 114 -8.03 -9.15 -14.73
N GLU A 115 -8.71 -9.82 -15.65
CA GLU A 115 -10.17 -9.85 -15.70
C GLU A 115 -10.65 -10.87 -14.67
N ASN A 116 -11.45 -10.42 -13.69
CA ASN A 116 -12.17 -11.34 -12.83
C ASN A 116 -13.36 -11.88 -13.63
N ILE A 117 -13.24 -13.09 -14.15
CA ILE A 117 -14.39 -13.83 -14.65
C ILE A 117 -15.19 -14.25 -13.42
N GLU A 118 -16.35 -13.64 -13.19
CA GLU A 118 -17.30 -14.07 -12.17
C GLU A 118 -17.94 -15.40 -12.60
N SER A 119 -17.22 -16.52 -12.47
CA SER A 119 -17.88 -17.82 -12.32
C SER A 119 -18.22 -17.99 -10.85
N LYS A 120 -19.51 -17.87 -10.53
CA LYS A 120 -20.05 -18.36 -9.27
C LYS A 120 -19.62 -19.81 -9.12
N ASP A 121 -18.97 -20.07 -8.00
CA ASP A 121 -18.56 -21.37 -7.50
C ASP A 121 -17.37 -22.01 -8.25
N GLU A 122 -16.31 -22.25 -7.48
CA GLU A 122 -15.01 -22.83 -7.83
C GLU A 122 -14.02 -21.90 -8.55
N ILE A 123 -12.93 -21.60 -7.84
CA ILE A 123 -11.70 -21.02 -8.39
C ILE A 123 -11.07 -22.10 -9.28
N ILE A 124 -11.54 -22.20 -10.53
CA ILE A 124 -10.93 -23.05 -11.54
C ILE A 124 -9.80 -22.24 -12.17
N PHE A 125 -8.57 -22.53 -11.75
CA PHE A 125 -7.33 -22.00 -12.32
C PHE A 125 -6.99 -22.63 -13.69
N GLU A 126 -7.99 -23.12 -14.41
CA GLU A 126 -7.84 -23.85 -15.66
C GLU A 126 -8.91 -23.37 -16.64
N ASN A 127 -8.56 -22.27 -17.33
CA ASN A 127 -8.91 -21.94 -18.71
C ASN A 127 -8.50 -20.48 -18.94
N ILE A 128 -7.19 -20.22 -18.80
CA ILE A 128 -6.60 -19.04 -19.42
C ILE A 128 -6.68 -19.33 -20.92
N GLU A 129 -7.80 -18.96 -21.53
CA GLU A 129 -7.89 -18.72 -22.97
C GLU A 129 -6.60 -17.98 -23.34
N SER A 130 -5.83 -18.54 -24.27
CA SER A 130 -4.46 -18.14 -24.57
C SER A 130 -4.38 -16.63 -24.79
N LYS A 131 -4.08 -15.89 -23.72
CA LYS A 131 -3.98 -14.44 -23.78
C LYS A 131 -2.78 -14.13 -24.65
N ASP A 132 -3.03 -13.44 -25.77
CA ASP A 132 -1.97 -12.96 -26.64
C ASP A 132 -1.19 -11.86 -25.89
N GLU A 133 -0.16 -12.28 -25.17
CA GLU A 133 0.72 -11.41 -24.38
C GLU A 133 1.32 -10.31 -25.25
N ILE A 134 1.56 -10.57 -26.54
CA ILE A 134 2.14 -9.61 -27.49
C ILE A 134 1.11 -8.51 -27.80
N LYS A 135 -0.12 -8.89 -28.14
CA LYS A 135 -1.22 -7.94 -28.37
C LYS A 135 -1.46 -7.06 -27.15
N LEU A 136 -1.52 -7.68 -25.97
CA LEU A 136 -1.81 -6.99 -24.71
C LEU A 136 -0.69 -6.02 -24.31
N HIS A 137 0.57 -6.39 -24.58
CA HIS A 137 1.72 -5.52 -24.42
C HIS A 137 1.64 -4.29 -25.33
N ILE A 138 1.27 -4.47 -26.60
CA ILE A 138 1.09 -3.37 -27.56
C ILE A 138 -0.05 -2.45 -27.12
N ASP A 139 -1.20 -3.00 -26.79
CA ASP A 139 -2.40 -2.23 -26.43
C ASP A 139 -2.24 -1.46 -25.10
N CYS A 140 -1.42 -1.97 -24.17
CA CYS A 140 -1.13 -1.30 -22.90
C CYS A 140 0.05 -0.31 -22.97
N SER A 141 0.80 -0.29 -24.08
CA SER A 141 1.93 0.62 -24.26
C SER A 141 1.46 1.99 -24.72
N TYR A 142 1.31 2.92 -23.77
CA TYR A 142 1.06 4.32 -24.09
C TYR A 142 2.37 5.04 -24.40
N VAL A 143 2.55 5.49 -25.65
CA VAL A 143 3.67 6.33 -26.07
C VAL A 143 3.21 7.79 -26.03
N GLY A 144 3.89 8.62 -25.24
CA GLY A 144 3.56 10.05 -25.15
C GLY A 144 3.89 10.80 -26.45
N PRO A 145 3.29 11.98 -26.70
CA PRO A 145 3.59 12.79 -27.90
C PRO A 145 5.06 13.18 -28.05
N SER A 146 5.81 13.24 -26.94
CA SER A 146 7.25 13.52 -26.93
C SER A 146 8.12 12.31 -27.29
N GLU A 147 7.56 11.10 -27.23
CA GLU A 147 8.24 9.83 -27.50
C GLU A 147 7.80 9.23 -28.84
N ALA A 148 6.66 9.68 -29.38
CA ALA A 148 6.19 9.38 -30.72
C ALA A 148 6.88 10.31 -31.73
N ILE A 149 8.10 9.95 -32.15
CA ILE A 149 8.78 10.56 -33.29
C ILE A 149 8.16 10.03 -34.58
#